data_AF-A0A1D2VMK5-F1
#
_entry.id   AF-A0A1D2VMK5-F1
#
_cell.length_a   1.000
_cell.length_b   1.000
_cell.length_c   1.000
_cell.angle_alpha   90.00
_cell.angle_beta   90.00
_cell.angle_gamma   90.00
#
_symmetry.space_group_name_H-M   'P 1'
#
loop_
_entity.id
_entity.type
_entity.pdbx_description
1 polymer ?
#
loop_
_entity_poly.entity_id
_entity_poly.type
_entity_poly.pdbx_seq_one_letter_code
_entity_poly.pdbx_strand_id
1 'polypeptide(L)'
;MMKTDKNDHTYFDSIPLSGNLNKKKAFDNNSNNHKYKRYSISLKTQLKLAVLFALFVICASLVLLKDSYEPNTINLNYNDSKNSINQNALSFINSTSISNSNTNHINNKSINNNNNNNNNNNNNETNSNLSKDDYSNILKVFEESRYDLFKPSKVNATLVTLARNSDLWTLVDTIRSVEDRFNSKFHYDWIFLNNEGFTQEFIDTTSSLISGTVKYGTIPKEQWSYPPNIDLKKAERSRQLLANQAIIYGNSESYRHMCRYQSGFLWKHHLLNSYDYYWRIDSDVMYHCDINYDVFKFMKDNNKTYGFTISLFETPGTVPTLWRTVKRFLKKHKNENLLHPNNFMDFVSNSKGNGYNYCHFWSNFEIADLNFFRSETYQKFFNYLDEEGGFFYERWGDAPIHSIAISLFEDKDKIHYFDDIGYTHDDFSNCPFDSDFRRKNHCSCNPKKDFTWKGASCTDRYFDVKGLTRPEGWEAYT
;
A
#
# COMPACT_ATOMS: atom_id res chain seq x y z
N MET A 1 -3.79 -25.40 -66.53
CA MET A 1 -4.84 -24.35 -66.42
C MET A 1 -4.90 -23.97 -64.94
N MET A 2 -4.11 -23.03 -64.39
CA MET A 2 -4.14 -21.55 -64.53
C MET A 2 -5.55 -20.98 -64.25
N LYS A 3 -5.85 -20.05 -63.32
CA LYS A 3 -5.19 -18.93 -62.59
C LYS A 3 -6.03 -18.67 -61.30
N THR A 4 -5.58 -18.32 -60.09
CA THR A 4 -4.94 -17.10 -59.51
C THR A 4 -5.50 -15.73 -59.89
N ASP A 5 -6.10 -15.03 -58.91
CA ASP A 5 -6.06 -13.57 -58.65
C ASP A 5 -6.48 -13.38 -57.17
N LYS A 6 -5.70 -12.82 -56.22
CA LYS A 6 -5.03 -11.52 -56.00
C LYS A 6 -5.98 -10.33 -55.69
N ASN A 7 -5.69 -9.71 -54.52
CA ASN A 7 -5.93 -8.32 -54.09
C ASN A 7 -7.39 -7.98 -53.63
N ASP A 8 -7.68 -7.20 -52.58
CA ASP A 8 -6.94 -6.10 -51.95
C ASP A 8 -7.19 -5.97 -50.42
N HIS A 9 -6.14 -5.53 -49.73
CA HIS A 9 -6.16 -4.89 -48.42
C HIS A 9 -6.30 -3.36 -48.59
N THR A 10 -6.81 -2.70 -47.54
CA THR A 10 -6.44 -1.36 -47.00
C THR A 10 -7.64 -0.40 -46.78
N TYR A 11 -7.80 0.06 -45.54
CA TYR A 11 -8.20 1.44 -45.19
C TYR A 11 -7.84 1.66 -43.71
N PHE A 12 -6.73 2.34 -43.46
CA PHE A 12 -6.46 3.07 -42.22
C PHE A 12 -5.79 4.36 -42.64
N ASP A 13 -6.54 5.46 -42.56
CA ASP A 13 -6.07 6.79 -42.82
C ASP A 13 -5.22 7.33 -41.66
N SER A 14 -4.22 8.08 -42.10
CA SER A 14 -3.09 8.70 -41.44
C SER A 14 -3.41 10.02 -40.72
N ILE A 15 -2.61 10.34 -39.69
CA ILE A 15 -2.29 11.72 -39.27
C ILE A 15 -0.76 11.90 -39.41
N PRO A 16 -0.25 13.01 -39.96
CA PRO A 16 1.09 13.06 -40.56
C PRO A 16 2.19 13.58 -39.61
N LEU A 17 3.38 12.99 -39.74
CA LEU A 17 4.66 13.58 -39.34
C LEU A 17 5.48 13.87 -40.61
N SER A 18 5.59 15.14 -40.98
CA SER A 18 6.69 15.64 -41.83
C SER A 18 7.92 15.84 -40.93
N GLY A 19 9.14 15.39 -41.20
CA GLY A 19 9.78 15.05 -42.47
C GLY A 19 10.80 16.14 -42.80
N ASN A 20 12.10 15.90 -42.54
CA ASN A 20 13.09 16.10 -43.59
C ASN A 20 14.43 15.38 -43.36
N LEU A 21 14.96 14.93 -44.49
CA LEU A 21 15.98 13.93 -44.70
C LEU A 21 17.40 14.49 -44.87
N ASN A 22 18.37 13.63 -44.53
CA ASN A 22 19.67 13.41 -45.17
C ASN A 22 20.79 14.47 -45.05
N LYS A 23 21.91 14.04 -44.43
CA LYS A 23 23.13 13.68 -45.18
C LYS A 23 24.12 12.89 -44.32
N LYS A 24 24.53 11.72 -44.82
CA LYS A 24 25.69 10.91 -44.39
C LYS A 24 26.98 11.74 -44.43
N LYS A 25 27.84 11.59 -43.42
CA LYS A 25 29.31 11.51 -43.59
C LYS A 25 29.97 10.80 -42.41
N ALA A 26 31.06 10.12 -42.75
CA ALA A 26 31.77 9.10 -42.00
C ALA A 26 32.36 9.59 -40.66
N PHE A 27 32.49 8.63 -39.74
CA PHE A 27 33.22 8.76 -38.48
C PHE A 27 34.71 8.96 -38.74
N ASP A 28 35.27 10.02 -38.17
CA ASP A 28 36.69 10.13 -37.86
C ASP A 28 36.85 10.74 -36.46
N ASN A 29 37.76 10.14 -35.70
CA ASN A 29 38.09 10.48 -34.32
C ASN A 29 38.66 11.90 -34.20
N ASN A 30 38.13 12.73 -33.29
CA ASN A 30 38.97 13.53 -32.39
C ASN A 30 38.20 14.23 -31.27
N SER A 31 38.83 14.26 -30.11
CA SER A 31 38.42 14.90 -28.86
C SER A 31 38.02 16.37 -29.04
N ASN A 32 36.97 16.83 -28.34
CA ASN A 32 36.78 18.25 -28.08
C ASN A 32 36.19 18.54 -26.69
N ASN A 33 37.01 19.26 -25.91
CA ASN A 33 36.66 20.03 -24.72
C ASN A 33 35.62 21.11 -25.05
N HIS A 34 34.52 21.18 -24.29
CA HIS A 34 33.68 22.38 -24.22
C HIS A 34 33.89 23.13 -22.90
N LYS A 35 34.44 24.35 -23.00
CA LYS A 35 34.59 25.34 -21.92
C LYS A 35 33.22 25.83 -21.44
N TYR A 36 32.91 25.64 -20.16
CA TYR A 36 31.86 26.38 -19.46
C TYR A 36 32.35 27.78 -19.05
N LYS A 37 31.61 28.82 -19.44
CA LYS A 37 31.85 30.22 -19.03
C LYS A 37 31.20 30.42 -17.65
N ARG A 38 31.99 30.46 -16.57
CA ARG A 38 31.51 30.86 -15.22
C ARG A 38 31.34 32.37 -15.17
N TYR A 39 30.15 32.86 -14.81
CA TYR A 39 29.96 34.24 -14.39
C TYR A 39 30.35 34.35 -12.91
N SER A 40 31.42 35.10 -12.61
CA SER A 40 31.80 35.44 -11.24
C SER A 40 31.07 36.70 -10.79
N ILE A 41 30.25 36.57 -9.75
CA ILE A 41 29.64 37.71 -9.05
C ILE A 41 30.72 38.33 -8.16
N SER A 42 30.90 39.65 -8.20
CA SER A 42 31.97 40.31 -7.43
C SER A 42 31.79 40.09 -5.92
N LEU A 43 32.90 39.99 -5.19
CA LEU A 43 32.91 39.84 -3.73
C LEU A 43 32.12 40.97 -3.03
N LYS A 44 32.12 42.19 -3.60
CA LYS A 44 31.31 43.33 -3.10
C LYS A 44 29.81 43.07 -3.23
N THR A 45 29.38 42.35 -4.26
CA THR A 45 27.96 42.02 -4.49
C THR A 45 27.51 40.89 -3.56
N GLN A 46 28.38 39.90 -3.30
CA GLN A 46 28.11 38.85 -2.32
C GLN A 46 28.01 39.42 -0.89
N LEU A 47 28.89 40.37 -0.53
CA LEU A 47 28.85 41.02 0.78
C LEU A 47 27.56 41.84 0.97
N LYS A 48 27.11 42.55 -0.07
CA LYS A 48 25.85 43.30 -0.02
C LYS A 48 24.64 42.39 0.17
N LEU A 49 24.60 41.25 -0.53
CA LEU A 49 23.52 40.26 -0.39
C LEU A 49 23.52 39.62 1.00
N ALA A 50 24.70 39.31 1.56
CA ALA A 50 24.80 38.77 2.92
C ALA A 50 24.32 39.76 3.99
N VAL A 51 24.65 41.05 3.87
CA VAL A 51 24.17 42.10 4.79
C VAL A 51 22.65 42.30 4.68
N LEU A 52 22.10 42.29 3.47
CA LEU A 52 20.65 42.35 3.24
C LEU A 52 19.92 41.16 3.86
N PHE A 53 20.48 39.96 3.74
CA PHE A 53 19.92 38.76 4.35
C PHE A 53 19.98 38.80 5.89
N ALA A 54 21.09 39.25 6.47
CA ALA A 54 21.22 39.42 7.92
C ALA A 54 20.21 40.46 8.47
N LEU A 55 20.03 41.59 7.79
CA LEU A 55 19.03 42.60 8.16
C LEU A 55 17.60 42.06 8.07
N PHE A 56 17.31 41.23 7.07
CA PHE A 56 16.00 40.58 6.94
C PHE A 56 15.72 39.61 8.09
N VAL A 57 16.71 38.80 8.49
CA VAL A 57 16.59 37.88 9.64
C VAL A 57 16.42 38.62 10.96
N ILE A 58 17.12 39.76 11.14
CA ILE A 58 16.97 40.61 12.34
C ILE A 58 15.57 41.25 12.38
N CYS A 59 15.07 41.77 11.25
CA CYS A 59 13.72 42.31 11.17
C CYS A 59 12.64 41.24 11.42
N ALA A 60 12.79 40.04 10.87
CA ALA A 60 11.86 38.94 11.11
C ALA A 60 11.84 38.49 12.58
N SER A 61 13.01 38.44 13.22
CA SER A 61 13.14 38.12 14.66
C SER A 61 12.50 39.19 15.56
N LEU A 62 12.62 40.48 15.19
CA LEU A 62 12.00 41.59 15.93
C LEU A 62 10.48 41.65 15.78
N VAL A 63 9.94 41.17 14.65
CA VAL A 63 8.49 41.01 14.46
C VAL A 63 7.95 39.87 15.34
N LEU A 64 8.66 38.74 15.42
CA LEU A 64 8.27 37.60 16.28
C LEU A 64 8.36 37.91 17.79
N LEU A 65 9.24 38.84 18.19
CA LEU A 65 9.36 39.30 19.58
C LEU A 65 8.28 40.32 19.99
N LYS A 66 7.56 40.92 19.03
CA LYS A 66 6.54 41.93 19.32
C LYS A 66 5.15 41.34 19.59
N ASP A 67 4.91 40.09 19.18
CA ASP A 67 3.63 39.37 19.36
C ASP A 67 3.56 38.50 20.63
N SER A 68 4.57 38.58 21.51
CA SER A 68 4.69 37.71 22.70
C SER A 68 4.72 38.45 24.05
N TYR A 69 4.04 39.60 24.16
CA TYR A 69 3.87 40.28 25.46
C TYR A 69 2.50 40.96 25.63
N GLU A 70 1.50 40.18 26.10
CA GLU A 70 0.40 40.70 26.93
C GLU A 70 0.17 39.71 28.11
N PRO A 71 0.14 40.17 29.38
CA PRO A 71 -0.13 39.30 30.51
C PRO A 71 -1.63 39.26 30.80
N ASN A 72 -2.32 38.20 30.37
CA ASN A 72 -3.68 37.92 30.85
C ASN A 72 -3.63 36.94 32.03
N THR A 73 -4.05 37.46 33.18
CA THR A 73 -4.29 36.75 34.43
C THR A 73 -5.54 35.88 34.29
N ILE A 74 -5.40 34.56 34.42
CA ILE A 74 -6.53 33.65 34.61
C ILE A 74 -6.24 32.76 35.83
N ASN A 75 -6.98 33.02 36.90
CA ASN A 75 -7.11 32.15 38.07
C ASN A 75 -7.91 30.90 37.64
N LEU A 76 -7.30 29.72 37.70
CA LEU A 76 -8.02 28.44 37.63
C LEU A 76 -7.86 27.71 38.96
N ASN A 77 -8.97 27.61 39.69
CA ASN A 77 -9.12 26.81 40.89
C ASN A 77 -8.85 25.33 40.58
N TYR A 78 -7.79 24.78 41.17
CA TYR A 78 -7.26 23.44 40.89
C TYR A 78 -7.86 22.32 41.77
N ASN A 79 -8.99 22.54 42.46
CA ASN A 79 -9.49 21.57 43.46
C ASN A 79 -10.82 20.86 43.12
N ASP A 80 -11.47 21.14 41.97
CA ASP A 80 -12.76 20.49 41.64
C ASP A 80 -12.70 19.37 40.57
N SER A 81 -11.56 19.15 39.91
CA SER A 81 -11.45 18.13 38.84
C SER A 81 -11.02 16.73 39.31
N LYS A 82 -10.50 16.57 40.53
CA LYS A 82 -10.10 15.26 41.07
C LYS A 82 -11.28 14.41 41.55
N ASN A 83 -12.36 15.04 42.03
CA ASN A 83 -13.50 14.32 42.62
C ASN A 83 -14.48 13.78 41.56
N SER A 84 -14.61 14.43 40.40
CA SER A 84 -15.51 13.99 39.32
C SER A 84 -14.95 12.79 38.53
N ILE A 85 -13.63 12.70 38.37
CA ILE A 85 -12.98 11.59 37.66
C ILE A 85 -13.02 10.30 38.49
N ASN A 86 -12.83 10.40 39.82
CA ASN A 86 -12.87 9.24 40.71
C ASN A 86 -14.28 8.63 40.84
N GLN A 87 -15.34 9.45 40.85
CA GLN A 87 -16.71 8.92 40.95
C GLN A 87 -17.17 8.22 39.65
N ASN A 88 -16.77 8.72 38.49
CA ASN A 88 -17.12 8.11 37.20
C ASN A 88 -16.38 6.79 36.94
N ALA A 89 -15.14 6.64 37.43
CA ALA A 89 -14.40 5.38 37.36
C ALA A 89 -14.98 4.30 38.29
N LEU A 90 -15.37 4.68 39.52
CA LEU A 90 -16.02 3.78 40.48
C LEU A 90 -17.43 3.36 40.06
N SER A 91 -18.20 4.23 39.40
CA SER A 91 -19.52 3.86 38.85
C SER A 91 -19.42 2.88 37.68
N PHE A 92 -18.36 2.95 36.87
CA PHE A 92 -18.14 2.04 35.75
C PHE A 92 -17.74 0.63 36.22
N ILE A 93 -16.91 0.53 37.26
CA ILE A 93 -16.51 -0.74 37.88
C ILE A 93 -17.70 -1.44 38.56
N ASN A 94 -18.61 -0.70 39.19
CA ASN A 94 -19.81 -1.29 39.80
C ASN A 94 -20.91 -1.68 38.80
N SER A 95 -20.85 -1.18 37.56
CA SER A 95 -21.83 -1.50 36.51
C SER A 95 -21.49 -2.78 35.72
N THR A 96 -20.26 -3.29 35.84
CA THR A 96 -19.74 -4.44 35.08
C THR A 96 -19.72 -5.74 35.89
N SER A 97 -20.22 -5.74 37.14
CA SER A 97 -20.24 -6.89 38.05
C SER A 97 -21.56 -7.70 38.02
N ILE A 98 -22.40 -7.55 37.00
CA ILE A 98 -23.60 -8.38 36.83
C ILE A 98 -23.54 -9.10 35.47
N SER A 99 -23.64 -10.44 35.55
CA SER A 99 -23.76 -11.44 34.47
C SER A 99 -22.51 -11.80 33.66
N ASN A 100 -21.71 -12.73 34.20
CA ASN A 100 -21.49 -14.03 33.54
C ASN A 100 -20.74 -14.99 34.46
N SER A 101 -21.47 -15.99 34.96
CA SER A 101 -20.92 -17.18 35.59
C SER A 101 -20.28 -18.07 34.53
N ASN A 102 -18.95 -18.11 34.47
CA ASN A 102 -18.20 -19.32 34.14
C ASN A 102 -16.80 -19.21 34.74
N THR A 103 -16.61 -20.00 35.79
CA THR A 103 -15.39 -20.19 36.56
C THR A 103 -14.25 -20.71 35.67
N ASN A 104 -13.10 -20.05 35.72
CA ASN A 104 -11.80 -20.73 35.63
C ASN A 104 -10.77 -19.97 36.48
N HIS A 105 -10.15 -20.72 37.40
CA HIS A 105 -9.18 -20.28 38.39
C HIS A 105 -7.98 -19.55 37.77
N ILE A 106 -7.68 -18.35 38.27
CA ILE A 106 -6.35 -17.75 38.18
C ILE A 106 -5.86 -17.50 39.60
N ASN A 107 -4.75 -18.16 39.95
CA ASN A 107 -4.05 -18.06 41.22
C ASN A 107 -3.45 -16.66 41.41
N ASN A 108 -3.96 -15.90 42.36
CA ASN A 108 -3.28 -14.71 42.88
C ASN A 108 -2.11 -15.13 43.77
N LYS A 109 -0.89 -15.05 43.23
CA LYS A 109 0.34 -15.20 44.00
C LYS A 109 0.65 -13.86 44.70
N SER A 110 0.26 -13.82 45.96
CA SER A 110 0.70 -12.95 47.06
C SER A 110 1.88 -12.00 46.79
N ILE A 111 1.62 -10.69 46.86
CA ILE A 111 2.60 -9.72 47.33
C ILE A 111 2.58 -9.78 48.86
N ASN A 112 3.62 -10.37 49.45
CA ASN A 112 3.84 -10.39 50.88
C ASN A 112 4.20 -8.96 51.35
N ASN A 113 3.37 -8.36 52.20
CA ASN A 113 3.78 -7.27 53.07
C ASN A 113 3.62 -7.73 54.52
N ASN A 114 4.76 -8.05 55.15
CA ASN A 114 4.89 -8.09 56.60
C ASN A 114 4.85 -6.64 57.11
N ASN A 115 3.90 -6.29 57.97
CA ASN A 115 4.21 -5.71 59.28
C ASN A 115 2.98 -5.52 60.17
N ASN A 116 3.25 -5.70 61.46
CA ASN A 116 2.36 -5.82 62.60
C ASN A 116 1.46 -4.60 62.90
N ASN A 117 0.35 -4.91 63.57
CA ASN A 117 -0.58 -4.00 64.25
C ASN A 117 0.09 -2.83 65.01
N ASN A 118 -0.42 -1.62 64.79
CA ASN A 118 -0.81 -0.70 65.87
C ASN A 118 -1.72 0.43 65.33
N ASN A 119 -2.82 0.66 66.06
CA ASN A 119 -3.71 1.81 65.88
C ASN A 119 -2.94 3.12 66.06
N ASN A 120 -3.02 4.02 65.07
CA ASN A 120 -3.09 5.46 65.28
C ASN A 120 -3.58 6.17 64.01
N ASN A 121 -4.66 6.95 64.16
CA ASN A 121 -5.09 7.95 63.19
C ASN A 121 -3.95 8.92 62.94
N ASN A 122 -3.45 8.95 61.71
CA ASN A 122 -2.76 10.11 61.14
C ASN A 122 -3.00 10.11 59.63
N ASN A 123 -3.72 11.14 59.16
CA ASN A 123 -3.80 11.52 57.76
C ASN A 123 -2.41 11.93 57.29
N ASN A 124 -1.67 11.00 56.68
CA ASN A 124 -0.53 11.31 55.85
C ASN A 124 -0.87 10.86 54.44
N GLU A 125 -1.26 11.82 53.58
CA GLU A 125 -1.21 11.64 52.14
C GLU A 125 0.24 11.32 51.75
N THR A 126 0.56 10.04 51.61
CA THR A 126 1.79 9.62 50.94
C THR A 126 1.62 9.96 49.47
N ASN A 127 2.18 11.10 49.05
CA ASN A 127 2.46 11.37 47.64
C ASN A 127 3.47 10.32 47.16
N SER A 128 2.98 9.21 46.62
CA SER A 128 3.80 8.22 45.93
C SER A 128 4.32 8.87 44.64
N ASN A 129 5.56 9.37 44.69
CA ASN A 129 6.27 9.77 43.48
C ASN A 129 6.60 8.51 42.68
N LEU A 130 5.71 8.18 41.73
CA LEU A 130 5.94 7.14 40.72
C LEU A 130 7.23 7.47 39.97
N SER A 131 8.16 6.52 39.91
CA SER A 131 9.37 6.67 39.10
C SER A 131 9.01 6.65 37.61
N LYS A 132 9.94 7.08 36.74
CA LYS A 132 9.73 6.98 35.28
C LYS A 132 9.44 5.54 34.84
N ASP A 133 10.05 4.56 35.51
CA ASP A 133 9.86 3.15 35.21
C ASP A 133 8.47 2.68 35.63
N ASP A 134 7.92 3.22 36.74
CA ASP A 134 6.55 2.92 37.17
C ASP A 134 5.52 3.50 36.19
N TYR A 135 5.73 4.72 35.69
CA TYR A 135 4.87 5.29 34.65
C TYR A 135 4.94 4.50 33.34
N SER A 136 6.13 4.07 32.93
CA SER A 136 6.33 3.23 31.74
C SER A 136 5.62 1.88 31.88
N ASN A 137 5.73 1.25 33.05
CA ASN A 137 5.04 -0.01 33.33
C ASN A 137 3.52 0.16 33.41
N ILE A 138 3.01 1.25 33.98
CA ILE A 138 1.57 1.53 34.03
C ILE A 138 1.04 1.81 32.62
N LEU A 139 1.74 2.59 31.80
CA LEU A 139 1.39 2.83 30.40
C LEU A 139 1.36 1.52 29.62
N LYS A 140 2.38 0.68 29.79
CA LYS A 140 2.47 -0.63 29.16
C LYS A 140 1.31 -1.54 29.57
N VAL A 141 0.98 -1.61 30.86
CA VAL A 141 -0.17 -2.38 31.36
C VAL A 141 -1.50 -1.80 30.85
N PHE A 142 -1.61 -0.47 30.73
CA PHE A 142 -2.81 0.19 30.20
C PHE A 142 -2.98 -0.05 28.69
N GLU A 143 -1.88 -0.04 27.94
CA GLU A 143 -1.83 -0.39 26.52
C GLU A 143 -2.14 -1.88 26.31
N GLU A 144 -1.51 -2.76 27.08
CA GLU A 144 -1.75 -4.21 27.06
C GLU A 144 -3.19 -4.58 27.46
N SER A 145 -3.77 -3.87 28.44
CA SER A 145 -5.16 -4.10 28.85
C SER A 145 -6.19 -3.55 27.86
N ARG A 146 -5.93 -2.42 27.19
CA ARG A 146 -6.72 -1.99 26.02
C ARG A 146 -6.61 -3.02 24.90
N TYR A 147 -5.41 -3.54 24.64
CA TYR A 147 -5.17 -4.57 23.63
C TYR A 147 -5.94 -5.87 23.93
N ASP A 148 -5.98 -6.30 25.19
CA ASP A 148 -6.74 -7.50 25.60
C ASP A 148 -8.27 -7.30 25.50
N LEU A 149 -8.78 -6.06 25.65
CA LEU A 149 -10.18 -5.71 25.39
C LEU A 149 -10.58 -5.79 23.90
N PHE A 150 -9.62 -5.69 22.97
CA PHE A 150 -9.82 -5.86 21.52
C PHE A 150 -9.51 -7.28 21.01
N LYS A 151 -9.13 -8.20 21.90
CA LYS A 151 -8.69 -9.55 21.53
C LYS A 151 -9.77 -10.54 21.05
N PRO A 152 -11.09 -10.41 21.32
CA PRO A 152 -12.02 -11.42 20.83
C PRO A 152 -12.38 -11.16 19.36
N SER A 153 -11.68 -11.87 18.46
CA SER A 153 -11.92 -12.05 17.00
C SER A 153 -10.90 -11.44 16.02
N LYS A 154 -9.61 -11.37 16.34
CA LYS A 154 -8.60 -11.00 15.32
C LYS A 154 -8.69 -11.95 14.12
N VAL A 155 -8.87 -11.38 12.93
CA VAL A 155 -8.91 -12.18 11.70
C VAL A 155 -7.55 -12.83 11.48
N ASN A 156 -7.57 -14.03 10.91
CA ASN A 156 -6.36 -14.71 10.52
C ASN A 156 -5.72 -14.04 9.30
N ALA A 157 -4.94 -12.98 9.54
CA ALA A 157 -4.39 -12.12 8.50
C ALA A 157 -2.97 -11.65 8.81
N THR A 158 -2.28 -11.13 7.81
CA THR A 158 -0.90 -10.64 7.92
C THR A 158 -0.65 -9.49 6.94
N LEU A 159 0.24 -8.58 7.31
CA LEU A 159 0.90 -7.69 6.36
C LEU A 159 1.99 -8.47 5.62
N VAL A 160 2.24 -8.17 4.35
CA VAL A 160 3.24 -8.87 3.53
C VAL A 160 4.01 -7.89 2.66
N THR A 161 5.34 -8.00 2.68
CA THR A 161 6.23 -7.18 1.86
C THR A 161 7.22 -8.08 1.12
N LEU A 162 7.30 -7.91 -0.20
CA LEU A 162 8.38 -8.43 -1.02
C LEU A 162 9.44 -7.34 -1.17
N ALA A 163 10.62 -7.54 -0.58
CA ALA A 163 11.67 -6.53 -0.57
C ALA A 163 13.05 -7.15 -0.76
N ARG A 164 13.97 -6.35 -1.31
CA ARG A 164 15.41 -6.65 -1.29
C ARG A 164 16.05 -6.00 -0.07
N ASN A 165 17.24 -6.47 0.29
CA ASN A 165 18.03 -5.82 1.34
C ASN A 165 18.31 -4.34 1.04
N SER A 166 18.46 -3.97 -0.24
CA SER A 166 18.69 -2.59 -0.68
C SER A 166 17.50 -1.66 -0.45
N ASP A 167 16.30 -2.20 -0.24
CA ASP A 167 15.07 -1.43 -0.08
C ASP A 167 14.83 -1.02 1.39
N LEU A 168 15.74 -1.39 2.31
CA LEU A 168 15.58 -1.19 3.76
C LEU A 168 15.20 0.24 4.13
N TRP A 169 15.93 1.24 3.64
CA TRP A 169 15.76 2.61 4.12
C TRP A 169 14.50 3.29 3.59
N THR A 170 14.06 2.96 2.36
CA THR A 170 12.75 3.39 1.88
C THR A 170 11.64 2.68 2.64
N LEU A 171 11.83 1.39 2.92
CA LEU A 171 10.88 0.58 3.68
C LEU A 171 10.73 1.04 5.13
N VAL A 172 11.77 1.59 5.77
CA VAL A 172 11.68 2.17 7.12
C VAL A 172 10.61 3.26 7.19
N ASP A 173 10.59 4.18 6.22
CA ASP A 173 9.57 5.23 6.18
C ASP A 173 8.17 4.62 5.98
N THR A 174 8.06 3.63 5.09
CA THR A 174 6.83 2.87 4.85
C THR A 174 6.32 2.22 6.14
N ILE A 175 7.14 1.44 6.83
CA ILE A 175 6.79 0.76 8.09
C ILE A 175 6.30 1.78 9.11
N ARG A 176 7.02 2.90 9.28
CA ARG A 176 6.60 3.94 10.21
C ARG A 176 5.23 4.50 9.87
N SER A 177 4.93 4.73 8.60
CA SER A 177 3.60 5.22 8.20
C SER A 177 2.50 4.19 8.46
N VAL A 178 2.75 2.89 8.21
CA VAL A 178 1.78 1.82 8.49
C VAL A 178 1.54 1.68 10.00
N GLU A 179 2.60 1.70 10.81
CA GLU A 179 2.50 1.61 12.26
C GLU A 179 1.79 2.83 12.85
N ASP A 180 2.14 4.05 12.41
CA ASP A 180 1.52 5.31 12.85
C ASP A 180 0.02 5.34 12.53
N ARG A 181 -0.37 4.89 11.34
CA ARG A 181 -1.76 4.98 10.88
C ARG A 181 -2.64 3.81 11.28
N PHE A 182 -2.10 2.60 11.35
CA PHE A 182 -2.88 1.36 11.51
C PHE A 182 -2.27 0.39 12.52
N ASN A 183 -1.09 -0.16 12.23
CA ASN A 183 -0.71 -1.45 12.82
C ASN A 183 -0.33 -1.36 14.30
N SER A 184 0.08 -0.19 14.81
CA SER A 184 0.29 0.01 16.25
C SER A 184 -0.97 -0.16 17.11
N LYS A 185 -2.16 -0.19 16.49
CA LYS A 185 -3.46 -0.40 17.17
C LYS A 185 -3.91 -1.86 17.12
N PHE A 186 -3.52 -2.61 16.08
CA PHE A 186 -4.06 -3.95 15.77
C PHE A 186 -3.01 -5.07 15.83
N HIS A 187 -1.72 -4.71 15.73
CA HIS A 187 -0.56 -5.57 15.90
C HIS A 187 -0.56 -6.82 15.01
N TYR A 188 -1.01 -6.70 13.76
CA TYR A 188 -0.98 -7.80 12.80
C TYR A 188 0.46 -8.23 12.52
N ASP A 189 0.64 -9.53 12.29
CA ASP A 189 1.92 -10.08 11.88
C ASP A 189 2.38 -9.44 10.56
N TRP A 190 3.70 -9.39 10.35
CA TRP A 190 4.30 -8.86 9.13
C TRP A 190 5.29 -9.86 8.55
N ILE A 191 5.05 -10.30 7.32
CA ILE A 191 5.93 -11.21 6.61
C ILE A 191 6.79 -10.44 5.59
N PHE A 192 8.09 -10.62 5.66
CA PHE A 192 9.04 -10.18 4.64
C PHE A 192 9.50 -11.35 3.79
N LEU A 193 9.45 -11.20 2.47
CA LEU A 193 9.89 -12.18 1.48
C LEU A 193 10.98 -11.59 0.59
N ASN A 194 11.99 -12.40 0.25
CA ASN A 194 13.11 -12.00 -0.61
C ASN A 194 13.65 -13.20 -1.41
N ASN A 195 14.12 -13.00 -2.64
CA ASN A 195 14.71 -14.04 -3.47
C ASN A 195 16.16 -14.42 -3.06
N GLU A 196 16.85 -13.62 -2.24
CA GLU A 196 18.24 -13.85 -1.81
C GLU A 196 18.40 -14.10 -0.31
N GLY A 197 17.34 -13.89 0.48
CA GLY A 197 17.38 -13.87 1.94
C GLY A 197 17.74 -12.49 2.52
N PHE A 198 17.49 -12.30 3.81
CA PHE A 198 17.66 -11.01 4.49
C PHE A 198 18.97 -10.92 5.28
N THR A 199 19.59 -9.74 5.28
CA THR A 199 20.73 -9.43 6.14
C THR A 199 20.28 -9.24 7.60
N GLN A 200 21.21 -9.38 8.54
CA GLN A 200 20.91 -9.12 9.95
C GLN A 200 20.50 -7.67 10.18
N GLU A 201 21.11 -6.71 9.49
CA GLU A 201 20.72 -5.29 9.55
C GLU A 201 19.26 -5.07 9.16
N PHE A 202 18.81 -5.73 8.09
CA PHE A 202 17.41 -5.66 7.66
C PHE A 202 16.49 -6.21 8.75
N ILE A 203 16.81 -7.39 9.27
CA ILE A 203 16.01 -8.07 10.30
C ILE A 203 15.95 -7.24 11.58
N ASP A 204 17.10 -6.78 12.09
CA ASP A 204 17.16 -6.01 13.34
C ASP A 204 16.39 -4.69 13.23
N THR A 205 16.61 -3.97 12.12
CA THR A 205 15.96 -2.67 11.87
C THR A 205 14.45 -2.83 11.76
N THR A 206 13.97 -3.71 10.87
CA THR A 206 12.52 -3.86 10.65
C THR A 206 11.81 -4.48 11.86
N SER A 207 12.42 -5.45 12.56
CA SER A 207 11.86 -6.02 13.79
C SER A 207 11.74 -5.00 14.93
N SER A 208 12.62 -3.99 14.98
CA SER A 208 12.57 -2.95 16.02
C SER A 208 11.45 -1.93 15.81
N LEU A 209 10.92 -1.82 14.59
CA LEU A 209 9.92 -0.82 14.20
C LEU A 209 8.49 -1.36 14.20
N ILE A 210 8.31 -2.67 14.01
CA ILE A 210 6.99 -3.30 13.84
C ILE A 210 6.47 -3.78 15.18
N SER A 211 5.22 -3.44 15.48
CA SER A 211 4.59 -3.80 16.76
C SER A 211 4.01 -5.22 16.79
N GLY A 212 3.76 -5.84 15.63
CA GLY A 212 3.31 -7.23 15.48
C GLY A 212 4.45 -8.25 15.36
N THR A 213 4.13 -9.54 15.18
CA THR A 213 5.16 -10.57 15.00
C THR A 213 5.75 -10.49 13.59
N VAL A 214 7.07 -10.35 13.49
CA VAL A 214 7.76 -10.32 12.19
C VAL A 214 8.26 -11.70 11.78
N LYS A 215 8.08 -12.07 10.51
CA LYS A 215 8.56 -13.33 9.93
C LYS A 215 9.32 -13.05 8.64
N TYR A 216 10.44 -13.74 8.44
CA TYR A 216 11.30 -13.57 7.26
C TYR A 216 11.36 -14.88 6.47
N GLY A 217 11.15 -14.80 5.15
CA GLY A 217 11.15 -15.95 4.26
C GLY A 217 12.00 -15.72 3.01
N THR A 218 12.74 -16.75 2.60
CA THR A 218 13.42 -16.77 1.32
C THR A 218 12.58 -17.49 0.30
N ILE A 219 12.38 -16.87 -0.86
CA ILE A 219 11.58 -17.44 -1.95
C ILE A 219 12.28 -18.67 -2.54
N PRO A 220 11.58 -19.82 -2.67
CA PRO A 220 12.11 -20.98 -3.37
C PRO A 220 12.56 -20.63 -4.79
N LYS A 221 13.72 -21.14 -5.21
CA LYS A 221 14.34 -20.80 -6.50
C LYS A 221 13.43 -21.10 -7.69
N GLU A 222 12.62 -22.15 -7.61
CA GLU A 222 11.66 -22.57 -8.64
C GLU A 222 10.54 -21.54 -8.85
N GLN A 223 10.25 -20.74 -7.82
CA GLN A 223 9.25 -19.67 -7.86
C GLN A 223 9.85 -18.34 -8.38
N TRP A 224 11.18 -18.21 -8.37
CA TRP A 224 11.94 -17.05 -8.84
C TRP A 224 12.98 -17.43 -9.92
N SER A 225 12.55 -18.21 -10.92
CA SER A 225 13.38 -18.62 -12.05
C SER A 225 12.55 -18.72 -13.34
N TYR A 226 13.22 -18.89 -14.47
CA TYR A 226 12.54 -19.16 -15.74
C TYR A 226 11.95 -20.57 -15.74
N PRO A 227 10.68 -20.72 -16.12
CA PRO A 227 10.10 -22.01 -16.46
C PRO A 227 10.86 -22.68 -17.62
N PRO A 228 10.93 -24.03 -17.66
CA PRO A 228 11.67 -24.77 -18.69
C PRO A 228 11.21 -24.49 -20.14
N ASN A 229 9.95 -24.09 -20.33
CA ASN A 229 9.36 -23.77 -21.64
C ASN A 229 9.71 -22.36 -22.15
N ILE A 230 10.47 -21.55 -21.39
CA ILE A 230 10.86 -20.20 -21.82
C ILE A 230 12.14 -20.22 -22.66
N ASP A 231 12.04 -19.72 -23.89
CA ASP A 231 13.18 -19.40 -24.74
C ASP A 231 13.87 -18.13 -24.22
N LEU A 232 15.01 -18.32 -23.56
CA LEU A 232 15.78 -17.24 -22.94
C LEU A 232 16.28 -16.19 -23.96
N LYS A 233 16.61 -16.60 -25.19
CA LYS A 233 17.04 -15.65 -26.24
C LYS A 233 15.88 -14.81 -26.71
N LYS A 234 14.68 -15.38 -26.80
CA LYS A 234 13.46 -14.63 -27.11
C LYS A 234 13.11 -13.66 -25.98
N ALA A 235 13.21 -14.08 -24.72
CA ALA A 235 12.98 -13.22 -23.56
C ALA A 235 13.98 -12.05 -23.52
N GLU A 236 15.27 -12.30 -23.77
CA GLU A 236 16.30 -11.27 -23.86
C GLU A 236 16.01 -10.24 -24.96
N ARG A 237 15.65 -10.70 -26.17
CA ARG A 237 15.26 -9.81 -27.28
C ARG A 237 14.04 -8.95 -26.92
N SER A 238 13.06 -9.50 -26.21
CA SER A 238 11.90 -8.74 -25.72
C SER A 238 12.33 -7.64 -24.76
N ARG A 239 13.22 -7.95 -23.80
CA ARG A 239 13.76 -6.96 -22.87
C ARG A 239 14.45 -5.80 -23.60
N GLN A 240 15.30 -6.11 -24.59
CA GLN A 240 15.97 -5.12 -25.43
C GLN A 240 14.97 -4.27 -26.23
N LEU A 241 13.94 -4.89 -26.82
CA LEU A 241 12.90 -4.19 -27.58
C LEU A 241 12.14 -3.19 -26.71
N LEU A 242 11.68 -3.62 -25.54
CA LEU A 242 10.91 -2.78 -24.62
C LEU A 242 11.78 -1.67 -24.00
N ALA A 243 13.08 -1.93 -23.78
CA ALA A 243 14.04 -0.91 -23.38
C ALA A 243 14.20 0.19 -24.44
N ASN A 244 14.31 -0.20 -25.71
CA ASN A 244 14.41 0.75 -26.83
C ASN A 244 13.14 1.59 -27.02
N GLN A 245 12.00 1.11 -26.53
CA GLN A 245 10.72 1.83 -26.50
C GLN A 245 10.55 2.70 -25.25
N ALA A 246 11.58 2.79 -24.39
CA ALA A 246 11.55 3.51 -23.12
C ALA A 246 10.42 3.07 -22.18
N ILE A 247 9.99 1.81 -22.27
CA ILE A 247 9.02 1.24 -21.34
C ILE A 247 9.70 1.04 -19.99
N ILE A 248 9.08 1.56 -18.93
CA ILE A 248 9.58 1.43 -17.54
C ILE A 248 9.82 -0.06 -17.23
N TYR A 249 10.95 -0.41 -16.62
CA TYR A 249 11.38 -1.79 -16.39
C TYR A 249 11.43 -2.69 -17.65
N GLY A 250 11.42 -2.11 -18.85
CA GLY A 250 11.45 -2.83 -20.13
C GLY A 250 12.61 -3.81 -20.21
N ASN A 251 13.81 -3.39 -19.77
CA ASN A 251 15.00 -4.24 -19.73
C ASN A 251 15.14 -5.10 -18.46
N SER A 252 14.25 -4.97 -17.48
CA SER A 252 14.44 -5.57 -16.15
C SER A 252 13.98 -7.01 -16.10
N GLU A 253 14.93 -7.91 -15.87
CA GLU A 253 14.69 -9.34 -15.72
C GLU A 253 14.10 -9.67 -14.34
N SER A 254 14.67 -9.11 -13.27
CA SER A 254 14.16 -9.28 -11.91
C SER A 254 12.73 -8.77 -11.75
N TYR A 255 12.36 -7.68 -12.45
CA TYR A 255 10.99 -7.17 -12.43
C TYR A 255 9.99 -8.16 -13.01
N ARG A 256 10.37 -8.93 -14.04
CA ARG A 256 9.48 -9.97 -14.61
C ARG A 256 9.31 -11.16 -13.68
N HIS A 257 10.38 -11.55 -12.99
CA HIS A 257 10.27 -12.55 -11.92
C HIS A 257 9.39 -12.06 -10.77
N MET A 258 9.51 -10.79 -10.38
CA MET A 258 8.64 -10.16 -9.39
C MET A 258 7.16 -10.21 -9.82
N CYS A 259 6.83 -9.74 -11.04
CA CYS A 259 5.46 -9.79 -11.55
C CYS A 259 4.90 -11.21 -11.57
N ARG A 260 5.70 -12.19 -12.04
CA ARG A 260 5.30 -13.61 -12.03
C ARG A 260 5.10 -14.14 -10.61
N TYR A 261 5.98 -13.77 -9.67
CA TYR A 261 5.92 -14.20 -8.28
C TYR A 261 4.64 -13.71 -7.59
N GLN A 262 4.37 -12.41 -7.69
CA GLN A 262 3.15 -11.79 -7.17
C GLN A 262 1.90 -12.42 -7.82
N SER A 263 1.94 -12.68 -9.14
CA SER A 263 0.83 -13.26 -9.89
C SER A 263 0.48 -14.73 -9.58
N GLY A 264 1.38 -15.50 -8.96
CA GLY A 264 1.26 -16.97 -8.99
C GLY A 264 1.78 -17.75 -7.79
N PHE A 265 2.61 -17.13 -6.95
CA PHE A 265 3.41 -17.84 -5.96
C PHE A 265 3.35 -17.24 -4.56
N LEU A 266 2.99 -15.96 -4.39
CA LEU A 266 2.92 -15.31 -3.08
C LEU A 266 2.17 -16.16 -2.05
N TRP A 267 0.90 -16.47 -2.31
CA TRP A 267 0.03 -17.27 -1.43
C TRP A 267 0.42 -18.75 -1.30
N LYS A 268 1.45 -19.21 -2.03
CA LYS A 268 2.04 -20.55 -1.91
C LYS A 268 3.25 -20.57 -0.98
N HIS A 269 3.75 -19.40 -0.57
CA HIS A 269 4.85 -19.35 0.37
C HIS A 269 4.40 -19.93 1.72
N HIS A 270 5.17 -20.85 2.31
CA HIS A 270 4.75 -21.61 3.48
C HIS A 270 4.39 -20.73 4.69
N LEU A 271 5.01 -19.55 4.82
CA LEU A 271 4.67 -18.58 5.87
C LEU A 271 3.24 -18.03 5.75
N LEU A 272 2.64 -18.08 4.56
CA LEU A 272 1.27 -17.62 4.33
C LEU A 272 0.21 -18.72 4.56
N ASN A 273 0.60 -19.99 4.70
CA ASN A 273 -0.32 -21.12 4.81
C ASN A 273 -1.32 -20.99 5.96
N SER A 274 -0.88 -20.38 7.06
CA SER A 274 -1.71 -20.24 8.24
C SER A 274 -2.66 -19.05 8.17
N TYR A 275 -2.68 -18.23 7.11
CA TYR A 275 -3.49 -17.01 7.01
C TYR A 275 -4.60 -17.12 5.95
N ASP A 276 -5.69 -16.40 6.19
CA ASP A 276 -6.82 -16.24 5.28
C ASP A 276 -6.71 -14.95 4.47
N TYR A 277 -6.25 -13.85 5.08
CA TYR A 277 -6.09 -12.56 4.40
C TYR A 277 -4.64 -12.08 4.41
N TYR A 278 -4.29 -11.28 3.41
CA TYR A 278 -3.05 -10.51 3.41
C TYR A 278 -3.31 -9.05 3.03
N TRP A 279 -2.43 -8.17 3.49
CA TRP A 279 -2.30 -6.81 2.98
C TRP A 279 -0.89 -6.63 2.44
N ARG A 280 -0.78 -6.40 1.13
CA ARG A 280 0.50 -6.08 0.48
C ARG A 280 0.96 -4.67 0.84
N ILE A 281 2.19 -4.57 1.30
CA ILE A 281 2.91 -3.33 1.55
C ILE A 281 4.20 -3.32 0.72
N ASP A 282 4.26 -2.50 -0.33
CA ASP A 282 5.49 -2.27 -1.10
C ASP A 282 6.44 -1.30 -0.36
N SER A 283 7.72 -1.23 -0.76
CA SER A 283 8.78 -0.58 0.02
C SER A 283 8.77 0.96 0.03
N ASP A 284 8.03 1.58 -0.87
CA ASP A 284 8.08 3.01 -1.22
C ASP A 284 6.68 3.64 -1.23
N VAL A 285 5.90 3.34 -0.19
CA VAL A 285 4.50 3.75 -0.08
C VAL A 285 4.22 4.48 1.21
N MET A 286 3.34 5.48 1.19
CA MET A 286 2.99 6.27 2.36
C MET A 286 1.51 6.13 2.72
N TYR A 287 1.25 5.93 4.01
CA TYR A 287 -0.08 6.00 4.61
C TYR A 287 -0.30 7.34 5.29
N HIS A 288 -1.40 8.00 4.95
CA HIS A 288 -1.60 9.40 5.28
C HIS A 288 -2.64 9.67 6.34
N CYS A 289 -3.61 8.77 6.53
CA CYS A 289 -4.76 8.96 7.41
C CYS A 289 -4.80 7.87 8.47
N ASP A 290 -5.23 8.20 9.68
CA ASP A 290 -5.44 7.25 10.76
C ASP A 290 -6.56 6.27 10.40
N ILE A 291 -6.25 4.99 10.47
CA ILE A 291 -7.19 3.89 10.24
C ILE A 291 -7.61 3.38 11.62
N ASN A 292 -8.84 3.71 12.01
CA ASN A 292 -9.35 3.52 13.37
C ASN A 292 -10.28 2.29 13.50
N TYR A 293 -10.21 1.37 12.54
CA TYR A 293 -10.96 0.10 12.54
C TYR A 293 -10.06 -1.02 12.01
N ASP A 294 -10.37 -2.26 12.41
CA ASP A 294 -9.65 -3.44 11.92
C ASP A 294 -10.08 -3.73 10.48
N VAL A 295 -9.19 -3.44 9.53
CA VAL A 295 -9.46 -3.57 8.09
C VAL A 295 -9.69 -5.03 7.70
N PHE A 296 -8.97 -5.98 8.29
CA PHE A 296 -9.16 -7.40 7.98
C PHE A 296 -10.49 -7.90 8.54
N LYS A 297 -10.87 -7.45 9.74
CA LYS A 297 -12.20 -7.71 10.29
C LYS A 297 -13.30 -7.11 9.43
N PHE A 298 -13.12 -5.88 8.94
CA PHE A 298 -14.05 -5.28 7.97
C PHE A 298 -14.19 -6.15 6.72
N MET A 299 -13.08 -6.60 6.12
CA MET A 299 -13.11 -7.46 4.94
C MET A 299 -13.87 -8.75 5.21
N LYS A 300 -13.57 -9.44 6.33
CA LYS A 300 -14.24 -10.69 6.72
C LYS A 300 -15.72 -10.50 7.03
N ASP A 301 -16.07 -9.54 7.88
CA ASP A 301 -17.45 -9.31 8.35
C ASP A 301 -18.36 -8.82 7.21
N ASN A 302 -17.80 -8.17 6.19
CA ASN A 302 -18.53 -7.69 5.00
C ASN A 302 -18.34 -8.59 3.77
N ASN A 303 -17.78 -9.79 3.94
CA ASN A 303 -17.58 -10.80 2.90
C ASN A 303 -16.86 -10.23 1.66
N LYS A 304 -15.78 -9.49 1.87
CA LYS A 304 -14.97 -8.90 0.80
C LYS A 304 -13.78 -9.78 0.48
N THR A 305 -13.54 -9.99 -0.81
CA THR A 305 -12.43 -10.81 -1.31
C THR A 305 -11.22 -9.96 -1.68
N TYR A 306 -11.43 -8.75 -2.22
CA TYR A 306 -10.35 -7.91 -2.74
C TYR A 306 -10.62 -6.44 -2.46
N GLY A 307 -9.63 -5.74 -1.93
CA GLY A 307 -9.68 -4.33 -1.57
C GLY A 307 -8.54 -3.55 -2.19
N PHE A 308 -8.83 -2.37 -2.74
CA PHE A 308 -7.87 -1.50 -3.41
C PHE A 308 -8.06 -0.02 -3.06
N THR A 309 -7.04 0.80 -3.32
CA THR A 309 -7.10 2.28 -3.17
C THR A 309 -6.92 3.02 -4.50
N ILE A 310 -6.12 2.49 -5.43
CA ILE A 310 -5.84 3.14 -6.72
C ILE A 310 -6.17 2.19 -7.86
N SER A 311 -6.73 2.73 -8.94
CA SER A 311 -6.90 2.02 -10.21
C SER A 311 -6.52 2.90 -11.39
N LEU A 312 -5.88 2.34 -12.41
CA LEU A 312 -5.36 3.07 -13.56
C LEU A 312 -5.33 2.21 -14.84
N PHE A 313 -4.94 2.83 -15.94
CA PHE A 313 -4.73 2.15 -17.22
C PHE A 313 -3.33 1.53 -17.31
N GLU A 314 -3.26 0.24 -17.62
CA GLU A 314 -2.01 -0.42 -17.97
C GLU A 314 -1.45 0.16 -19.27
N THR A 315 -0.14 0.19 -19.39
CA THR A 315 0.56 0.56 -20.62
C THR A 315 0.36 -0.53 -21.68
N PRO A 316 -0.35 -0.27 -22.80
CA PRO A 316 -0.73 -1.32 -23.76
C PRO A 316 0.45 -2.13 -24.33
N GLY A 317 1.61 -1.48 -24.50
CA GLY A 317 2.83 -2.13 -25.00
C GLY A 317 3.41 -3.22 -24.11
N THR A 318 2.93 -3.34 -22.86
CA THR A 318 3.42 -4.30 -21.87
C THR A 318 2.59 -5.58 -21.82
N VAL A 319 1.36 -5.51 -22.33
CA VAL A 319 0.35 -6.57 -22.34
C VAL A 319 -0.32 -6.79 -23.71
N PRO A 320 0.40 -6.68 -24.86
CA PRO A 320 -0.23 -6.72 -26.19
C PRO A 320 -1.01 -8.01 -26.48
N THR A 321 -0.67 -9.14 -25.84
CA THR A 321 -1.40 -10.39 -26.06
C THR A 321 -2.20 -10.89 -24.85
N LEU A 322 -2.11 -10.23 -23.70
CA LEU A 322 -2.73 -10.68 -22.44
C LEU A 322 -4.22 -11.00 -22.62
N TRP A 323 -5.01 -10.03 -23.10
CA TRP A 323 -6.47 -10.23 -23.23
C TRP A 323 -6.84 -11.32 -24.23
N ARG A 324 -6.08 -11.45 -25.32
CA ARG A 324 -6.30 -12.53 -26.29
C ARG A 324 -6.02 -13.90 -25.64
N THR A 325 -5.01 -13.97 -24.78
CA THR A 325 -4.70 -15.17 -23.99
C THR A 325 -5.80 -15.49 -22.97
N VAL A 326 -6.31 -14.48 -22.27
CA VAL A 326 -7.47 -14.62 -21.36
C VAL A 326 -8.70 -15.17 -22.11
N LYS A 327 -9.01 -14.63 -23.30
CA LYS A 327 -10.12 -15.15 -24.11
C LYS A 327 -9.91 -16.61 -24.56
N ARG A 328 -8.66 -17.00 -24.86
CA ARG A 328 -8.34 -18.40 -25.19
C ARG A 328 -8.54 -19.31 -23.97
N PHE A 329 -8.11 -18.87 -22.78
CA PHE A 329 -8.37 -19.57 -21.52
C PHE A 329 -9.88 -19.78 -21.30
N LEU A 330 -10.68 -18.71 -21.35
CA LEU A 330 -12.13 -18.79 -21.16
C LEU A 330 -12.79 -19.73 -22.19
N LYS A 331 -12.34 -19.69 -23.46
CA LYS A 331 -12.82 -20.60 -24.50
C LYS A 331 -12.44 -22.06 -24.23
N LYS A 332 -11.23 -22.31 -23.73
CA LYS A 332 -10.74 -23.66 -23.37
C LYS A 332 -11.55 -24.25 -22.22
N HIS A 333 -11.93 -23.43 -21.24
CA HIS A 333 -12.66 -23.81 -20.03
C HIS A 333 -14.16 -23.48 -20.07
N LYS A 334 -14.75 -23.31 -21.26
CA LYS A 334 -16.14 -22.87 -21.42
C LYS A 334 -17.19 -23.79 -20.76
N ASN A 335 -16.86 -25.07 -20.56
CA ASN A 335 -17.75 -26.07 -19.96
C ASN A 335 -17.64 -26.13 -18.43
N GLU A 336 -16.70 -25.39 -17.83
CA GLU A 336 -16.44 -25.40 -16.38
C GLU A 336 -17.12 -24.25 -15.64
N ASN A 337 -17.82 -23.37 -16.36
CA ASN A 337 -18.54 -22.21 -15.79
C ASN A 337 -17.67 -21.35 -14.86
N LEU A 338 -16.41 -21.10 -15.25
CA LEU A 338 -15.45 -20.34 -14.42
C LEU A 338 -15.83 -18.86 -14.24
N LEU A 339 -16.57 -18.27 -15.19
CA LEU A 339 -17.02 -16.88 -15.08
C LEU A 339 -18.12 -16.78 -14.02
N HIS A 340 -17.93 -15.90 -13.05
CA HIS A 340 -18.95 -15.63 -12.05
C HIS A 340 -20.19 -14.98 -12.73
N PRO A 341 -21.42 -15.37 -12.41
CA PRO A 341 -22.62 -14.78 -13.04
C PRO A 341 -22.78 -13.28 -12.74
N ASN A 342 -22.33 -12.83 -11.56
CA ASN A 342 -22.28 -11.41 -11.15
C ASN A 342 -20.85 -10.86 -11.24
N ASN A 343 -20.09 -11.24 -12.27
CA ASN A 343 -18.71 -10.77 -12.44
C ASN A 343 -18.64 -9.26 -12.71
N PHE A 344 -17.41 -8.73 -12.68
CA PHE A 344 -17.08 -7.33 -12.91
C PHE A 344 -16.38 -7.11 -14.27
N MET A 345 -16.71 -7.91 -15.30
CA MET A 345 -16.10 -7.84 -16.65
C MET A 345 -16.11 -6.43 -17.24
N ASP A 346 -17.20 -5.68 -17.02
CA ASP A 346 -17.34 -4.35 -17.58
C ASP A 346 -16.33 -3.36 -16.99
N PHE A 347 -15.71 -3.63 -15.84
CA PHE A 347 -14.58 -2.82 -15.36
C PHE A 347 -13.37 -2.93 -16.28
N VAL A 348 -13.03 -4.15 -16.72
CA VAL A 348 -11.88 -4.42 -17.60
C VAL A 348 -12.20 -4.38 -19.10
N SER A 349 -13.47 -4.23 -19.49
CA SER A 349 -13.86 -4.22 -20.89
C SER A 349 -14.98 -3.23 -21.20
N ASN A 350 -14.80 -2.40 -22.22
CA ASN A 350 -15.86 -1.53 -22.75
C ASN A 350 -16.76 -2.25 -23.76
N SER A 351 -16.53 -3.54 -24.01
CA SER A 351 -17.07 -4.26 -25.17
C SER A 351 -17.58 -5.65 -24.80
N LYS A 352 -18.09 -5.81 -23.57
CA LYS A 352 -18.61 -7.07 -23.02
C LYS A 352 -17.61 -8.23 -23.21
N GLY A 353 -16.33 -7.94 -22.98
CA GLY A 353 -15.23 -8.89 -23.08
C GLY A 353 -14.56 -9.02 -24.45
N ASN A 354 -15.00 -8.31 -25.50
CA ASN A 354 -14.35 -8.41 -26.81
C ASN A 354 -12.91 -7.87 -26.82
N GLY A 355 -12.67 -6.75 -26.11
CA GLY A 355 -11.37 -6.11 -25.93
C GLY A 355 -11.10 -5.71 -24.49
N TYR A 356 -9.83 -5.59 -24.12
CA TYR A 356 -9.38 -5.06 -22.83
C TYR A 356 -9.29 -3.54 -22.91
N ASN A 357 -9.84 -2.84 -21.93
CA ASN A 357 -9.74 -1.38 -21.84
C ASN A 357 -8.51 -0.93 -21.05
N TYR A 358 -7.68 -1.86 -20.58
CA TYR A 358 -6.47 -1.64 -19.79
C TYR A 358 -6.69 -1.21 -18.33
N CYS A 359 -7.93 -1.08 -17.86
CA CYS A 359 -8.17 -0.82 -16.44
C CYS A 359 -7.70 -1.97 -15.56
N HIS A 360 -7.08 -1.60 -14.45
CA HIS A 360 -6.67 -2.52 -13.40
C HIS A 360 -6.60 -1.80 -12.04
N PHE A 361 -6.76 -2.56 -10.97
CA PHE A 361 -6.43 -2.17 -9.59
C PHE A 361 -4.92 -2.22 -9.41
N TRP A 362 -4.36 -1.20 -8.77
CA TRP A 362 -2.92 -1.07 -8.62
C TRP A 362 -2.42 -1.87 -7.42
N SER A 363 -1.85 -3.05 -7.69
CA SER A 363 -1.60 -4.09 -6.70
C SER A 363 -0.54 -3.79 -5.64
N ASN A 364 0.20 -2.68 -5.73
CA ASN A 364 1.12 -2.27 -4.65
C ASN A 364 0.38 -2.00 -3.33
N PHE A 365 -0.90 -1.61 -3.42
CA PHE A 365 -1.87 -1.74 -2.35
C PHE A 365 -2.89 -2.82 -2.75
N GLU A 366 -2.93 -3.90 -1.99
CA GLU A 366 -4.04 -4.85 -2.07
C GLU A 366 -4.28 -5.50 -0.70
N ILE A 367 -5.55 -5.56 -0.30
CA ILE A 367 -6.01 -6.33 0.85
C ILE A 367 -6.91 -7.42 0.32
N ALA A 368 -6.52 -8.68 0.46
CA ALA A 368 -7.24 -9.75 -0.23
C ALA A 368 -7.29 -11.07 0.53
N ASP A 369 -8.34 -11.83 0.24
CA ASP A 369 -8.53 -13.20 0.69
C ASP A 369 -7.63 -14.14 -0.13
N LEU A 370 -6.66 -14.76 0.55
CA LEU A 370 -5.73 -15.72 -0.02
C LEU A 370 -6.46 -16.93 -0.64
N ASN A 371 -7.66 -17.26 -0.17
CA ASN A 371 -8.44 -18.39 -0.67
C ASN A 371 -8.93 -18.18 -2.11
N PHE A 372 -9.14 -16.94 -2.55
CA PHE A 372 -9.41 -16.64 -3.95
C PHE A 372 -8.25 -17.08 -4.84
N PHE A 373 -7.03 -16.70 -4.46
CA PHE A 373 -5.82 -17.04 -5.22
C PHE A 373 -5.44 -18.52 -5.12
N ARG A 374 -5.77 -19.17 -4.00
CA ARG A 374 -5.62 -20.62 -3.80
C ARG A 374 -6.69 -21.44 -4.54
N SER A 375 -7.78 -20.83 -4.98
CA SER A 375 -8.88 -21.51 -5.66
C SER A 375 -8.40 -22.22 -6.93
N GLU A 376 -9.07 -23.32 -7.27
CA GLU A 376 -8.77 -24.07 -8.50
C GLU A 376 -8.91 -23.17 -9.75
N THR A 377 -9.90 -22.29 -9.77
CA THR A 377 -10.13 -21.35 -10.87
C THR A 377 -8.93 -20.41 -11.08
N TYR A 378 -8.46 -19.76 -10.01
CA TYR A 378 -7.30 -18.87 -10.13
C TYR A 378 -6.03 -19.66 -10.48
N GLN A 379 -5.82 -20.83 -9.88
CA GLN A 379 -4.65 -21.66 -10.19
C GLN A 379 -4.62 -22.12 -11.66
N LYS A 380 -5.77 -22.53 -12.21
CA LYS A 380 -5.91 -22.85 -13.65
C LYS A 380 -5.60 -21.63 -14.51
N PHE A 381 -6.13 -20.46 -14.14
CA PHE A 381 -5.89 -19.21 -14.86
C PHE A 381 -4.42 -18.83 -14.88
N PHE A 382 -3.77 -18.75 -13.72
CA PHE A 382 -2.35 -18.44 -13.61
C PHE A 382 -1.48 -19.44 -14.38
N ASN A 383 -1.71 -20.75 -14.21
CA ASN A 383 -0.92 -21.77 -14.90
C ASN A 383 -1.04 -21.64 -16.42
N TYR A 384 -2.23 -21.36 -16.95
CA TYR A 384 -2.42 -21.12 -18.39
C TYR A 384 -1.63 -19.89 -18.88
N LEU A 385 -1.61 -18.81 -18.09
CA LEU A 385 -0.84 -17.60 -18.44
C LEU A 385 0.67 -17.83 -18.34
N ASP A 386 1.13 -18.58 -17.35
CA ASP A 386 2.54 -18.92 -17.15
C ASP A 386 3.08 -19.80 -18.30
N GLU A 387 2.26 -20.75 -18.78
CA GLU A 387 2.56 -21.58 -19.96
C GLU A 387 2.73 -20.76 -21.25
N GLU A 388 1.93 -19.70 -21.41
CA GLU A 388 1.97 -18.82 -22.59
C GLU A 388 3.19 -17.88 -22.57
N GLY A 389 3.87 -17.74 -21.41
CA GLY A 389 5.17 -17.08 -21.27
C GLY A 389 5.13 -15.56 -21.36
N GLY A 390 3.97 -14.92 -21.29
CA GLY A 390 3.81 -13.47 -21.43
C GLY A 390 4.53 -12.64 -20.36
N PHE A 391 4.77 -13.20 -19.17
CA PHE A 391 5.63 -12.58 -18.15
C PHE A 391 7.05 -12.31 -18.66
N PHE A 392 7.58 -13.14 -19.55
CA PHE A 392 8.96 -13.06 -20.04
C PHE A 392 9.09 -12.60 -21.50
N TYR A 393 8.13 -12.96 -22.35
CA TYR A 393 8.10 -12.51 -23.74
C TYR A 393 7.47 -11.12 -23.90
N GLU A 394 6.73 -10.64 -22.92
CA GLU A 394 6.21 -9.27 -22.83
C GLU A 394 6.67 -8.67 -21.48
N ARG A 395 5.79 -7.97 -20.76
CA ARG A 395 6.03 -7.47 -19.40
C ARG A 395 4.73 -7.46 -18.61
N TRP A 396 4.01 -8.59 -18.60
CA TRP A 396 2.76 -8.73 -17.85
C TRP A 396 3.01 -8.44 -16.36
N GLY A 397 2.42 -7.36 -15.86
CA GLY A 397 2.40 -7.03 -14.44
C GLY A 397 1.41 -7.92 -13.69
N ASP A 398 1.62 -8.12 -12.39
CA ASP A 398 0.65 -8.78 -11.52
C ASP A 398 -0.64 -7.97 -11.37
N ALA A 399 -0.57 -6.64 -11.37
CA ALA A 399 -1.72 -5.75 -11.24
C ALA A 399 -2.84 -6.03 -12.28
N PRO A 400 -2.57 -6.04 -13.62
CA PRO A 400 -3.59 -6.42 -14.59
C PRO A 400 -4.00 -7.91 -14.49
N ILE A 401 -3.11 -8.80 -14.06
CA ILE A 401 -3.43 -10.24 -13.91
C ILE A 401 -4.44 -10.46 -12.78
N HIS A 402 -4.17 -9.90 -11.59
CA HIS A 402 -5.07 -9.93 -10.43
C HIS A 402 -6.40 -9.27 -10.77
N SER A 403 -6.35 -8.10 -11.41
CA SER A 403 -7.54 -7.33 -11.77
C SER A 403 -8.44 -8.04 -12.76
N ILE A 404 -7.86 -8.68 -13.78
CA ILE A 404 -8.63 -9.51 -14.72
C ILE A 404 -9.21 -10.72 -13.97
N ALA A 405 -8.42 -11.43 -13.17
CA ALA A 405 -8.91 -12.61 -12.47
C ALA A 405 -10.07 -12.28 -11.53
N ILE A 406 -9.92 -11.28 -10.65
CA ILE A 406 -10.95 -10.90 -9.69
C ILE A 406 -12.20 -10.35 -10.41
N SER A 407 -12.02 -9.62 -11.52
CA SER A 407 -13.14 -9.10 -12.29
C SER A 407 -13.92 -10.18 -13.05
N LEU A 408 -13.32 -11.34 -13.30
CA LEU A 408 -13.96 -12.42 -14.07
C LEU A 408 -14.53 -13.54 -13.19
N PHE A 409 -13.83 -13.90 -12.12
CA PHE A 409 -14.07 -15.14 -11.38
C PHE A 409 -14.70 -14.94 -10.00
N GLU A 410 -14.79 -13.70 -9.52
CA GLU A 410 -15.43 -13.37 -8.24
C GLU A 410 -16.71 -12.54 -8.46
N ASP A 411 -17.57 -12.53 -7.45
CA ASP A 411 -18.68 -11.60 -7.38
C ASP A 411 -18.18 -10.15 -7.26
N LYS A 412 -18.66 -9.26 -8.15
CA LYS A 412 -18.30 -7.85 -8.15
C LYS A 412 -18.54 -7.18 -6.79
N ASP A 413 -19.54 -7.62 -6.02
CA ASP A 413 -19.90 -7.02 -4.72
C ASP A 413 -18.90 -7.33 -3.61
N LYS A 414 -17.99 -8.30 -3.83
CA LYS A 414 -16.87 -8.61 -2.94
C LYS A 414 -15.59 -7.82 -3.24
N ILE A 415 -15.59 -6.98 -4.28
CA ILE A 415 -14.49 -6.06 -4.60
C ILE A 415 -14.77 -4.72 -3.92
N HIS A 416 -13.87 -4.22 -3.09
CA HIS A 416 -14.05 -3.01 -2.31
C HIS A 416 -13.02 -1.93 -2.66
N TYR A 417 -13.48 -0.70 -2.84
CA TYR A 417 -12.63 0.47 -2.94
C TYR A 417 -12.56 1.13 -1.56
N PHE A 418 -11.36 1.27 -1.02
CA PHE A 418 -11.09 2.00 0.22
C PHE A 418 -10.88 3.47 -0.09
N ASP A 419 -11.98 4.23 -0.09
CA ASP A 419 -11.97 5.68 -0.27
C ASP A 419 -11.45 6.43 0.97
N ASP A 420 -11.38 5.75 2.11
CA ASP A 420 -11.03 6.27 3.43
C ASP A 420 -9.55 6.06 3.81
N ILE A 421 -8.83 5.18 3.10
CA ILE A 421 -7.40 4.92 3.32
C ILE A 421 -6.54 5.87 2.48
N GLY A 422 -6.03 6.93 3.11
CA GLY A 422 -5.07 7.83 2.50
C GLY A 422 -3.76 7.12 2.15
N TYR A 423 -3.43 6.99 0.87
CA TYR A 423 -2.35 6.16 0.35
C TYR A 423 -1.62 6.84 -0.81
N THR A 424 -0.29 6.73 -0.87
CA THR A 424 0.51 7.23 -2.00
C THR A 424 1.60 6.23 -2.38
N HIS A 425 1.78 6.04 -3.68
CA HIS A 425 2.95 5.39 -4.26
C HIS A 425 3.32 6.17 -5.53
N ASP A 426 4.61 6.51 -5.71
CA ASP A 426 5.08 7.43 -6.75
C ASP A 426 4.25 8.73 -6.84
N ASP A 427 3.77 9.07 -8.04
CA ASP A 427 2.99 10.27 -8.34
C ASP A 427 1.48 10.09 -8.12
N PHE A 428 1.03 8.89 -7.73
CA PHE A 428 -0.39 8.58 -7.57
C PHE A 428 -0.78 8.50 -6.10
N SER A 429 -1.85 9.21 -5.74
CA SER A 429 -2.35 9.29 -4.37
C SER A 429 -3.86 9.04 -4.34
N ASN A 430 -4.31 8.22 -3.41
CA ASN A 430 -5.70 8.17 -2.94
C ASN A 430 -5.77 9.03 -1.69
N CYS A 431 -6.44 10.18 -1.77
CA CYS A 431 -6.56 11.11 -0.64
C CYS A 431 -8.03 11.46 -0.41
N PRO A 432 -8.64 11.01 0.70
CA PRO A 432 -10.01 11.39 1.05
C PRO A 432 -10.17 12.91 0.99
N PHE A 433 -11.14 13.43 0.24
CA PHE A 433 -11.27 14.88 0.05
C PHE A 433 -12.17 15.57 1.08
N ASP A 434 -13.03 14.83 1.78
CA ASP A 434 -13.89 15.38 2.84
C ASP A 434 -13.06 16.00 3.97
N SER A 435 -13.32 17.27 4.26
CA SER A 435 -12.46 18.05 5.15
C SER A 435 -12.59 17.63 6.63
N ASP A 436 -13.77 17.18 7.03
CA ASP A 436 -14.04 16.76 8.40
C ASP A 436 -13.46 15.37 8.67
N PHE A 437 -13.61 14.43 7.72
CA PHE A 437 -12.94 13.14 7.73
C PHE A 437 -11.43 13.32 7.85
N ARG A 438 -10.84 14.18 7.00
CA ARG A 438 -9.39 14.42 7.02
C ARG A 438 -8.90 14.97 8.36
N ARG A 439 -9.64 15.90 8.95
CA ARG A 439 -9.31 16.46 10.26
C ARG A 439 -9.43 15.41 11.37
N LYS A 440 -10.52 14.64 11.35
CA LYS A 440 -10.80 13.59 12.35
C LYS A 440 -9.77 12.46 12.31
N ASN A 441 -9.31 12.09 11.12
CA ASN A 441 -8.36 10.99 10.90
C ASN A 441 -6.94 11.50 10.59
N HIS A 442 -6.60 12.73 10.97
CA HIS A 442 -5.25 13.30 10.87
C HIS A 442 -4.57 13.12 9.50
N CYS A 443 -5.34 13.21 8.41
CA CYS A 443 -4.84 12.98 7.06
C CYS A 443 -3.76 13.98 6.64
N SER A 444 -2.57 13.48 6.29
CA SER A 444 -1.41 14.27 5.87
C SER A 444 -1.28 14.50 4.36
N CYS A 445 -2.12 13.86 3.54
CA CYS A 445 -2.13 14.01 2.08
C CYS A 445 -2.76 15.34 1.62
N ASN A 446 -2.42 15.76 0.40
CA ASN A 446 -3.05 16.92 -0.25
C ASN A 446 -4.18 16.44 -1.17
N PRO A 447 -5.46 16.74 -0.88
CA PRO A 447 -6.59 16.23 -1.67
C PRO A 447 -6.58 16.76 -3.11
N LYS A 448 -5.90 17.88 -3.39
CA LYS A 448 -5.73 18.37 -4.77
C LYS A 448 -4.83 17.47 -5.63
N LYS A 449 -4.06 16.58 -4.99
CA LYS A 449 -3.23 15.57 -5.66
C LYS A 449 -3.92 14.20 -5.72
N ASP A 450 -5.17 14.09 -5.25
CA ASP A 450 -5.93 12.85 -5.40
C ASP A 450 -6.03 12.46 -6.88
N PHE A 451 -5.72 11.20 -7.15
CA PHE A 451 -5.68 10.63 -8.48
C PHE A 451 -7.02 9.99 -8.87
N THR A 452 -7.84 9.62 -7.88
CA THR A 452 -9.07 8.82 -8.03
C THR A 452 -9.99 9.34 -9.14
N TRP A 453 -10.16 10.66 -9.22
CA TRP A 453 -11.11 11.31 -10.14
C TRP A 453 -10.47 11.85 -11.41
N LYS A 454 -9.16 11.68 -11.60
CA LYS A 454 -8.45 12.09 -12.81
C LYS A 454 -8.79 11.19 -13.99
N GLY A 455 -8.78 11.73 -15.21
CA GLY A 455 -9.09 10.95 -16.43
C GLY A 455 -8.15 9.76 -16.72
N ALA A 456 -6.99 9.67 -16.05
CA ALA A 456 -6.08 8.53 -16.13
C ALA A 456 -6.35 7.43 -15.07
N SER A 457 -7.26 7.69 -14.14
CA SER A 457 -7.76 6.72 -13.16
C SER A 457 -8.90 5.89 -13.74
N CYS A 458 -9.05 4.67 -13.25
CA CYS A 458 -10.18 3.80 -13.55
C CYS A 458 -11.23 3.78 -12.42
N THR A 459 -11.06 4.56 -11.36
CA THR A 459 -11.98 4.48 -10.21
C THR A 459 -13.33 5.07 -10.57
N ASP A 460 -13.39 6.11 -11.40
CA ASP A 460 -14.65 6.61 -11.94
C ASP A 460 -15.47 5.50 -12.64
N ARG A 461 -14.79 4.67 -13.43
CA ARG A 461 -15.39 3.50 -14.07
C ARG A 461 -15.86 2.45 -13.06
N TYR A 462 -15.12 2.24 -11.97
CA TYR A 462 -15.55 1.35 -10.88
C TYR A 462 -16.93 1.79 -10.34
N PHE A 463 -17.13 3.09 -10.13
CA PHE A 463 -18.41 3.64 -9.68
C PHE A 463 -19.51 3.43 -10.73
N ASP A 464 -19.25 3.71 -12.01
CA ASP A 464 -20.23 3.51 -13.08
C ASP A 464 -20.69 2.06 -13.21
N VAL A 465 -19.75 1.11 -13.24
CA VAL A 465 -20.07 -0.31 -13.44
C VAL A 465 -20.80 -0.89 -12.22
N LYS A 466 -20.53 -0.38 -11.02
CA LYS A 466 -21.26 -0.76 -9.81
C LYS A 466 -22.57 0.00 -9.59
N GLY A 467 -22.82 1.09 -10.32
CA GLY A 467 -23.96 1.97 -10.06
C GLY A 467 -23.86 2.67 -8.71
N LEU A 468 -22.64 3.00 -8.26
CA LEU A 468 -22.41 3.72 -7.01
C LEU A 468 -22.56 5.22 -7.21
N THR A 469 -23.07 5.90 -6.19
CA THR A 469 -23.06 7.35 -6.12
C THR A 469 -21.66 7.83 -5.81
N ARG A 470 -21.14 8.75 -6.62
CA ARG A 470 -19.86 9.41 -6.36
C ARG A 470 -20.00 10.35 -5.16
N PRO A 471 -18.96 10.55 -4.35
CA PRO A 471 -19.07 11.42 -3.18
C PRO A 471 -19.20 12.88 -3.60
N GLU A 472 -19.92 13.69 -2.80
CA GLU A 472 -20.26 15.08 -3.11
C GLU A 472 -19.00 15.94 -3.36
N GLY A 473 -18.95 16.65 -4.49
CA GLY A 473 -17.83 17.55 -4.82
C GLY A 473 -16.63 16.89 -5.49
N TRP A 474 -16.72 15.60 -5.84
CA TRP A 474 -15.69 14.88 -6.61
C TRP A 474 -15.35 15.58 -7.94
N GLU A 475 -16.29 16.31 -8.55
CA GLU A 475 -16.10 17.00 -9.82
C GLU A 475 -14.96 18.03 -9.77
N ALA A 476 -14.72 18.63 -8.60
CA ALA A 476 -13.64 19.59 -8.40
C ALA A 476 -12.24 18.96 -8.47
N TYR A 477 -12.16 17.63 -8.49
CA TYR A 477 -10.93 16.82 -8.50
C TYR A 477 -10.72 16.09 -9.82
N THR A 478 -11.49 16.41 -10.88
CA THR A 478 -11.37 15.80 -12.21
C THR A 478 -10.15 16.25 -13.02
#